data_AF-A0A116K8I4-F1
#
_entry.id   AF-A0A116K8I4-F1
#
_cell.length_a   1.000
_cell.length_b   1.000
_cell.length_c   1.000
_cell.angle_alpha   90.00
_cell.angle_beta   90.00
_cell.angle_gamma   90.00
#
_symmetry.space_group_name_H-M   'P 1'
#
loop_
_entity.id
_entity.type
_entity.pdbx_description
1 polymer ?
#
loop_
_entity_poly.entity_id
_entity_poly.type
_entity_poly.pdbx_seq_one_letter_code
_entity_poly.pdbx_strand_id
1 'polypeptide(L)'
;MEFEAVKLRGMLMGVASATDFETKAVVGVQLDVGYRTETGRFMTNNIKIMGAKQADFTSSLDEVVEIQLERVTITSYLQSNRAMLSIKAQKATIL
;
A
#
# COMPACT_ATOMS: atom_id res chain seq x y z
N MET A 1 -12.99 5.87 -4.73
CA MET A 1 -13.05 5.20 -6.06
C MET A 1 -12.77 3.73 -5.85
N GLU A 2 -13.50 2.86 -6.54
CA GLU A 2 -13.31 1.41 -6.47
C GLU A 2 -12.76 0.90 -7.79
N PHE A 3 -11.76 0.03 -7.70
CA PHE A 3 -11.10 -0.58 -8.85
C PHE A 3 -11.03 -2.08 -8.65
N GLU A 4 -11.29 -2.84 -9.71
CA GLU A 4 -11.23 -4.30 -9.65
C GLU A 4 -9.79 -4.80 -9.55
N ALA A 5 -8.88 -4.21 -10.35
CA ALA A 5 -7.45 -4.47 -10.28
C ALA A 5 -6.64 -3.19 -10.54
N VAL A 6 -5.56 -2.99 -9.78
CA VAL A 6 -4.62 -1.88 -9.95
C VAL A 6 -3.20 -2.44 -9.90
N LYS A 7 -2.38 -2.12 -10.89
CA LYS A 7 -0.95 -2.41 -10.88
C LYS A 7 -0.19 -1.17 -10.45
N LEU A 8 0.74 -1.33 -9.52
CA LEU A 8 1.54 -0.24 -8.99
C LEU A 8 2.99 -0.68 -8.91
N ARG A 9 3.87 0.09 -9.53
CA ARG A 9 5.32 -0.15 -9.48
C ARG A 9 5.97 0.90 -8.60
N GLY A 10 6.79 0.45 -7.66
CA GLY A 10 7.53 1.35 -6.79
C GLY A 10 8.50 0.61 -5.88
N MET A 11 9.30 1.36 -5.15
CA MET A 11 10.18 0.84 -4.13
C MET A 11 9.37 0.56 -2.86
N LEU A 12 9.44 -0.67 -2.37
CA LEU A 12 8.81 -1.03 -1.09
C LEU A 12 9.70 -0.49 0.05
N MET A 13 9.25 0.57 0.70
CA MET A 13 10.03 1.25 1.75
C MET A 13 9.70 0.76 3.16
N GLY A 14 8.47 0.30 3.35
CA GLY A 14 7.97 -0.02 4.67
C GLY A 14 6.88 -1.07 4.61
N VAL A 15 6.96 -2.02 5.53
CA VAL A 15 5.95 -3.05 5.75
C VAL A 15 5.59 -3.03 7.22
N ALA A 16 4.39 -2.56 7.54
CA ALA A 16 3.86 -2.51 8.90
C ALA A 16 2.65 -3.44 9.02
N SER A 17 2.44 -4.04 10.19
CA SER A 17 1.22 -4.78 10.47
C SER A 17 0.04 -3.80 10.64
N ALA A 18 -1.04 -4.00 9.90
CA ALA A 18 -2.29 -3.28 10.12
C ALA A 18 -3.06 -3.97 11.26
N THR A 19 -2.87 -3.46 12.48
CA THR A 19 -3.62 -3.88 13.66
C THR A 19 -4.90 -3.07 13.80
N ASP A 20 -6.01 -3.76 14.02
CA ASP A 20 -7.25 -3.12 14.40
C ASP A 20 -7.19 -2.73 15.89
N PHE A 21 -7.49 -1.47 16.17
CA PHE A 21 -7.26 -0.87 17.49
C PHE A 21 -8.29 -1.33 18.53
N GLU A 22 -9.50 -1.70 18.09
CA GLU A 22 -10.56 -2.18 18.98
C GLU A 22 -10.35 -3.64 19.38
N THR A 23 -9.97 -4.49 18.44
CA THR A 23 -9.81 -5.93 18.65
C THR A 23 -8.38 -6.36 18.99
N LYS A 24 -7.40 -5.46 18.80
CA LYS A 24 -5.95 -5.75 18.84
C LYS A 24 -5.52 -6.88 17.91
N ALA A 25 -6.39 -7.30 16.98
CA ALA A 25 -6.10 -8.33 16.02
C ALA A 25 -5.28 -7.74 14.86
N VAL A 26 -4.32 -8.51 14.33
CA VAL A 26 -3.65 -8.17 13.08
C VAL A 26 -4.64 -8.49 11.96
N VAL A 27 -5.26 -7.45 11.38
CA VAL A 27 -6.28 -7.60 10.34
C VAL A 27 -5.66 -7.53 8.94
N GLY A 28 -4.40 -7.07 8.84
CA GLY A 28 -3.67 -7.11 7.57
C GLY A 28 -2.30 -6.48 7.65
N VAL A 29 -1.87 -5.90 6.53
CA VAL A 29 -0.56 -5.26 6.35
C VAL A 29 -0.74 -3.90 5.71
N GLN A 30 0.10 -2.95 6.12
CA GLN A 30 0.27 -1.66 5.51
C GLN A 30 1.63 -1.63 4.81
N LEU A 31 1.61 -1.37 3.52
CA LEU A 31 2.79 -1.19 2.68
C LEU A 31 2.96 0.31 2.37
N ASP A 32 4.17 0.80 2.55
CA ASP A 32 4.56 2.12 2.09
C ASP A 32 5.39 1.96 0.81
N VAL A 33 4.79 2.33 -0.31
CA VAL A 33 5.42 2.23 -1.64
C VAL A 33 5.83 3.63 -2.10
N GLY A 34 7.13 3.84 -2.20
CA GLY A 34 7.73 5.05 -2.72
C GLY A 34 7.89 4.98 -4.24
N TYR A 35 7.45 6.00 -4.95
CA TYR A 35 7.69 6.13 -6.39
C TYR A 35 8.09 7.57 -6.73
N ARG A 36 8.86 7.72 -7.80
CA ARG A 36 9.20 9.03 -8.37
C ARG A 36 8.25 9.31 -9.52
N THR A 37 7.61 10.48 -9.48
CA THR A 37 6.86 10.98 -10.63
C THR A 37 7.82 11.38 -11.75
N GLU A 38 7.33 11.49 -12.98
CA GLU A 38 8.12 11.94 -14.14
C GLU A 38 8.75 13.33 -13.91
N THR A 39 8.13 14.14 -13.05
CA THR A 39 8.63 15.44 -12.61
C THR A 39 9.76 15.37 -11.57
N GLY A 40 10.23 14.16 -11.23
CA GLY A 40 11.31 13.92 -10.26
C GLY A 40 10.91 14.01 -8.80
N ARG A 41 9.63 14.29 -8.50
CA ARG A 41 9.13 14.39 -7.12
C ARG A 41 8.92 13.01 -6.52
N PHE A 42 9.40 12.83 -5.29
CA PHE A 42 9.17 11.61 -4.53
C PHE A 42 7.77 11.64 -3.91
N MET A 43 6.97 10.61 -4.19
CA MET A 43 5.67 10.41 -3.58
C MET A 43 5.60 9.02 -2.93
N THR A 44 4.81 8.92 -1.87
CA THR A 44 4.62 7.68 -1.12
C THR A 44 3.15 7.34 -1.12
N ASN A 45 2.81 6.12 -1.52
CA ASN A 45 1.46 5.58 -1.42
C ASN A 45 1.39 4.64 -0.23
N ASN A 46 0.39 4.88 0.62
CA ASN A 46 0.07 4.00 1.72
C ASN A 46 -0.98 2.98 1.25
N ILE A 47 -0.61 1.71 1.24
CA ILE A 47 -1.44 0.61 0.75
C ILE A 47 -1.78 -0.31 1.92
N LYS A 48 -3.05 -0.38 2.31
CA LYS A 48 -3.55 -1.27 3.35
C LYS A 48 -4.17 -2.51 2.72
N ILE A 49 -3.56 -3.67 2.93
CA ILE A 49 -4.01 -4.96 2.41
C ILE A 49 -4.66 -5.74 3.55
N MET A 50 -5.94 -6.05 3.40
CA MET A 50 -6.69 -6.82 4.39
C MET A 50 -6.39 -8.31 4.24
N GLY A 51 -6.14 -9.03 5.34
CA GLY A 51 -5.95 -10.49 5.34
C GLY A 51 -4.60 -11.01 4.85
N ALA A 52 -3.67 -10.12 4.43
CA ALA A 52 -2.31 -10.52 4.06
C ALA A 52 -1.36 -10.52 5.27
N LYS A 53 -0.28 -11.30 5.23
CA LYS A 53 0.70 -11.38 6.33
C LYS A 53 1.94 -10.54 6.01
N GLN A 54 2.53 -9.96 7.05
CA GLN A 54 3.73 -9.12 6.90
C GLN A 54 4.89 -9.90 6.27
N ALA A 55 5.03 -11.19 6.64
CA ALA A 55 6.08 -12.08 6.13
C ALA A 55 6.09 -12.19 4.60
N ASP A 56 4.93 -12.08 3.95
CA ASP A 56 4.79 -12.24 2.50
C ASP A 56 5.41 -11.07 1.71
N PHE A 57 5.61 -9.91 2.36
CA PHE A 57 6.15 -8.70 1.74
C PHE A 57 7.50 -8.27 2.32
N THR A 58 7.91 -8.83 3.46
CA THR A 58 9.16 -8.45 4.12
C THR A 58 10.39 -8.88 3.30
N SER A 59 10.27 -9.94 2.49
CA SER A 59 11.35 -10.39 1.61
C SER A 59 11.67 -9.42 0.47
N SER A 60 10.72 -8.55 0.12
CA SER A 60 10.85 -7.60 -1.00
C SER A 60 11.03 -6.16 -0.52
N LEU A 61 11.42 -5.99 0.75
CA LEU A 61 11.73 -4.69 1.34
C LEU A 61 13.01 -4.14 0.71
N ASP A 62 13.04 -2.83 0.44
CA ASP A 62 14.08 -2.12 -0.30
C ASP A 62 14.19 -2.47 -1.81
N GLU A 63 13.36 -3.37 -2.31
CA GLU A 63 13.31 -3.72 -3.73
C GLU A 63 12.26 -2.90 -4.50
N VAL A 64 12.51 -2.73 -5.81
CA VAL A 64 11.52 -2.16 -6.74
C VAL A 64 10.59 -3.30 -7.15
N VAL A 65 9.39 -3.29 -6.58
CA VAL A 65 8.36 -4.31 -6.82
C VAL A 65 7.25 -3.77 -7.72
N GLU A 66 6.68 -4.68 -8.51
CA GLU A 66 5.40 -4.46 -9.16
C GLU A 66 4.33 -5.21 -8.36
N ILE A 67 3.39 -4.46 -7.78
CA ILE A 67 2.32 -5.01 -6.95
C ILE A 67 1.03 -4.94 -7.74
N GLN A 68 0.40 -6.09 -7.94
CA GLN A 68 -0.97 -6.19 -8.42
C GLN A 68 -1.92 -6.25 -7.22
N LEU A 69 -2.75 -5.23 -7.09
CA LEU A 69 -3.78 -5.10 -6.06
C LEU A 69 -5.13 -5.48 -6.66
N GLU A 70 -5.91 -6.29 -5.95
CA GLU A 70 -7.28 -6.67 -6.34
C GLU A 70 -8.31 -6.11 -5.35
N ARG A 71 -9.46 -5.69 -5.88
CA ARG A 71 -10.58 -5.07 -5.15
C ARG A 71 -10.10 -3.91 -4.29
N VAL A 72 -9.68 -2.86 -4.98
CA VAL A 72 -9.01 -1.71 -4.43
C VAL A 72 -9.97 -0.55 -4.22
N THR A 73 -10.08 -0.07 -3.00
CA THR A 73 -10.73 1.21 -2.69
C THR A 73 -9.66 2.28 -2.50
N ILE A 74 -9.67 3.29 -3.36
CA ILE A 74 -8.81 4.47 -3.25
C ILE A 74 -9.62 5.62 -2.65
N THR A 75 -9.12 6.15 -1.54
CA THR A 75 -9.69 7.30 -0.85
C THR A 75 -8.67 8.41 -0.81
N SER A 76 -9.03 9.58 -1.34
CA SER A 76 -8.22 10.78 -1.16
C SER A 76 -8.54 11.44 0.17
N TYR A 77 -7.51 11.94 0.84
CA TYR A 77 -7.65 12.72 2.06
C TYR A 77 -6.61 13.83 2.08
N LEU A 78 -6.93 14.92 2.77
CA LEU A 78 -6.00 16.03 2.94
C LEU A 78 -5.22 15.80 4.23
N GLN A 79 -3.89 15.78 4.12
CA GLN A 79 -2.99 15.76 5.27
C GLN A 79 -2.03 16.93 5.15
N SER A 80 -2.06 17.85 6.11
CA SER A 80 -1.17 19.01 6.18
C SER A 80 -1.06 19.80 4.87
N ASN A 81 -2.21 20.14 4.28
CA ASN A 81 -2.33 20.88 3.00
C ASN A 81 -1.79 20.14 1.77
N ARG A 82 -1.67 18.80 1.84
CA ARG A 82 -1.30 17.93 0.71
C ARG A 82 -2.41 16.91 0.48
N ALA A 83 -2.75 16.67 -0.78
CA ALA A 83 -3.61 15.55 -1.16
C ALA A 83 -2.80 14.25 -1.01
N MET A 84 -3.25 13.36 -0.14
CA MET A 84 -2.73 12.02 0.00
C MET A 84 -3.76 11.00 -0.48
N LEU A 85 -3.26 9.87 -0.96
CA LEU A 85 -4.07 8.75 -1.41
C LEU A 85 -3.88 7.59 -0.44
N SER A 86 -4.98 7.16 0.16
CA SER A 86 -5.06 5.92 0.93
C SER A 86 -5.61 4.84 0.01
N ILE A 87 -4.82 3.80 -0.22
CA ILE A 87 -5.18 2.68 -1.08
C ILE A 87 -5.51 1.50 -0.17
N LYS A 88 -6.71 0.95 -0.25
CA LYS A 88 -7.12 -0.23 0.52
C LYS A 88 -7.40 -1.37 -0.45
N ALA A 89 -6.78 -2.53 -0.28
CA ALA A 89 -6.95 -3.68 -1.16
C ALA A 89 -7.36 -4.93 -0.36
N GLN A 90 -8.14 -5.83 -0.96
CA GLN A 90 -8.44 -7.13 -0.34
C GLN A 90 -7.34 -8.16 -0.57
N LYS A 91 -6.57 -8.01 -1.66
CA LYS A 91 -5.49 -8.91 -1.99
C LYS A 91 -4.40 -8.15 -2.73
N ALA A 92 -3.16 -8.53 -2.49
CA ALA A 92 -2.00 -8.03 -3.20
C ALA A 92 -1.10 -9.20 -3.58
N THR A 93 -0.58 -9.16 -4.80
CA THR A 93 0.37 -10.13 -5.34
C THR A 93 1.56 -9.36 -5.87
N ILE A 94 2.77 -9.71 -5.44
CA ILE A 94 4.01 -9.22 -6.04
C ILE A 94 4.24 -10.03 -7.32
N LEU A 95 4.49 -9.33 -8.44
CA LEU A 95 4.83 -9.90 -9.74
C LEU A 95 6.34 -10.01 -9.93
#